data_AF-A0A4C2EDL8-F1
#
_entry.id   AF-A0A4C2EDL8-F1
#
_cell.length_a   1.000
_cell.length_b   1.000
_cell.length_c   1.000
_cell.angle_alpha   90.00
_cell.angle_beta   90.00
_cell.angle_gamma   90.00
#
_symmetry.space_group_name_H-M   'P 1'
#
loop_
_entity.id
_entity.type
_entity.pdbx_description
1 polymer ?
#
loop_
_entity_poly.entity_id
_entity_poly.type
_entity_poly.pdbx_seq_one_letter_code
_entity_poly.pdbx_strand_id
1 'polypeptide(L)'
;MVQNFIYLSEHRQCVLHLYRHTLRNSKQCCHSQHLIRRIKKITRQTIVKHRYDKSSWSVHFYLQKLYELNYLLIQRDVKTAWDLLTDVSKSKSKSKSKRSSTRSSKILNALQDLHRSKQLKGLQDPQVVREQQILKDYIKREQTQNHLPRFIPEEYKVKLLLPLALHTKAMLKLNSIHGKLVEGPPKVFLTHTIPVGHRIWFVRSALNKKKRQSKALGTLIRREKREGHKRWDYLSQCKSNAYWAQQEANWEQLIENKAIPLLNLNKYLDSQIIGRRKTTCPPQLAHWLEPISYSIQHLSEINAKKAAYFKDYRNKVLLNGGQVRYFENKSLTMYQRRVERFKKMTKNDLPYVVPFFKKRDLPSTLTKYRF
;
A
#
# COMPACT_ATOMS: atom_id res chain seq x y z
N MET A 1 -22.47 46.87 4.13
CA MET A 1 -21.77 45.82 3.36
C MET A 1 -22.42 44.47 3.66
N VAL A 2 -22.78 43.68 2.64
CA VAL A 2 -23.43 42.36 2.83
C VAL A 2 -22.45 41.38 3.47
N GLN A 3 -22.70 41.00 4.73
CA GLN A 3 -21.89 40.01 5.45
C GLN A 3 -22.28 38.59 5.01
N ASN A 4 -21.31 37.68 4.94
CA ASN A 4 -21.58 36.27 4.64
C ASN A 4 -22.37 35.62 5.78
N PHE A 5 -23.33 34.76 5.45
CA PHE A 5 -24.18 34.02 6.40
C PHE A 5 -23.40 33.12 7.38
N ILE A 6 -22.11 32.87 7.15
CA ILE A 6 -21.25 32.13 8.08
C ILE A 6 -20.91 32.92 9.35
N TYR A 7 -20.89 34.25 9.26
CA TYR A 7 -20.53 35.13 10.37
C TYR A 7 -21.72 35.37 11.31
N LEU A 8 -22.92 34.99 10.89
CA LEU A 8 -24.12 34.96 11.73
C LEU A 8 -24.14 33.67 12.56
N SER A 9 -23.93 33.80 13.87
CA SER A 9 -23.83 32.69 14.83
C SER A 9 -25.10 31.83 14.86
N GLU A 10 -26.27 32.45 14.89
CA GLU A 10 -27.58 31.78 14.95
C GLU A 10 -27.86 30.97 13.69
N HIS A 11 -27.60 31.54 12.52
CA HIS A 11 -27.75 30.85 11.25
C HIS A 11 -26.81 29.64 11.16
N ARG A 12 -25.54 29.80 11.59
CA ARG A 12 -24.58 28.69 11.64
C ARG A 12 -25.05 27.56 12.56
N GLN A 13 -25.62 27.89 13.72
CA GLN A 13 -26.18 26.90 14.64
C GLN A 13 -27.38 26.17 14.00
N CYS A 14 -28.30 26.89 13.35
CA CYS A 14 -29.44 26.33 12.65
C CYS A 14 -29.02 25.33 11.56
N VAL A 15 -28.08 25.71 10.69
CA VAL A 15 -27.56 24.82 9.62
C VAL A 15 -26.91 23.57 10.21
N LEU A 16 -26.12 23.71 11.28
CA LEU A 16 -25.48 22.58 11.95
C LEU A 16 -26.48 21.65 12.62
N HIS A 17 -27.51 22.21 13.25
CA HIS A 17 -28.59 21.44 13.87
C HIS A 17 -29.33 20.61 12.81
N LEU A 18 -29.75 21.25 11.72
CA LEU A 18 -30.43 20.57 10.63
C LEU A 18 -29.57 19.53 9.93
N TYR A 19 -28.28 19.81 9.75
CA TYR A 19 -27.34 18.83 9.23
C TYR A 19 -27.23 17.60 10.15
N ARG A 20 -27.04 17.81 11.46
CA ARG A 20 -27.00 16.70 12.43
C ARG A 20 -28.31 15.92 12.44
N HIS A 21 -29.44 16.60 12.34
CA HIS A 21 -30.76 16.01 12.25
C HIS A 21 -30.91 15.12 11.00
N THR A 22 -30.53 15.61 9.80
CA THR A 22 -30.53 14.78 8.57
C THR A 22 -29.65 13.54 8.70
N LEU A 23 -28.48 13.67 9.32
CA LEU A 23 -27.57 12.54 9.50
C LEU A 23 -28.12 11.47 10.45
N ARG A 24 -28.82 11.89 11.51
CA ARG A 24 -29.49 10.98 12.45
C ARG A 24 -30.69 10.30 11.78
N ASN A 25 -31.57 11.08 11.15
CA ASN A 25 -32.77 10.55 10.49
C ASN A 25 -32.43 9.64 9.31
N SER A 26 -31.38 9.96 8.54
CA SER A 26 -30.92 9.05 7.47
C SER A 26 -30.51 7.68 8.01
N LYS A 27 -29.91 7.59 9.21
CA LYS A 27 -29.53 6.30 9.80
C LYS A 27 -30.71 5.58 10.45
N GLN A 28 -31.65 6.33 11.03
CA GLN A 28 -32.75 5.77 11.82
C GLN A 28 -33.96 5.40 10.95
N CYS A 29 -34.29 6.21 9.94
CA CYS A 29 -35.50 6.08 9.14
C CYS A 29 -35.27 5.39 7.78
N CYS A 30 -34.01 5.13 7.38
CA CYS A 30 -33.69 4.43 6.13
C CYS A 30 -32.93 3.13 6.39
N HIS A 31 -33.37 2.03 5.77
CA HIS A 31 -32.65 0.75 5.82
C HIS A 31 -31.66 0.56 4.65
N SER A 32 -31.79 1.34 3.58
CA SER A 32 -30.87 1.26 2.43
C SER A 32 -29.55 1.98 2.70
N GLN A 33 -28.49 1.19 2.90
CA GLN A 33 -27.13 1.71 3.11
C GLN A 33 -26.63 2.57 1.93
N HIS A 34 -27.14 2.31 0.72
CA HIS A 34 -26.80 3.08 -0.46
C HIS A 34 -27.40 4.50 -0.40
N LEU A 35 -28.68 4.61 -0.05
CA LEU A 35 -29.36 5.89 0.14
C LEU A 35 -28.71 6.71 1.27
N ILE A 36 -28.39 6.07 2.41
CA ILE A 36 -27.69 6.70 3.53
C ILE A 36 -26.37 7.32 3.08
N ARG A 37 -25.55 6.57 2.33
CA ARG A 37 -24.28 7.06 1.81
C ARG A 37 -24.46 8.21 0.83
N ARG A 38 -25.50 8.15 -0.02
CA ARG A 38 -25.84 9.22 -0.98
C ARG A 38 -26.27 10.50 -0.28
N ILE A 39 -27.19 10.42 0.68
CA ILE A 39 -27.63 11.56 1.51
C ILE A 39 -26.43 12.22 2.17
N LYS A 40 -25.59 11.45 2.87
CA LYS A 40 -24.39 11.97 3.56
C LYS A 40 -23.42 12.68 2.63
N LYS A 41 -23.21 12.11 1.44
CA LYS A 41 -22.31 12.66 0.44
C LYS A 41 -22.85 13.98 -0.11
N ILE A 42 -24.13 14.02 -0.50
CA ILE A 42 -24.74 15.20 -1.13
C ILE A 42 -24.86 16.34 -0.11
N THR A 43 -25.42 16.08 1.06
CA THR A 43 -25.57 17.08 2.15
C THR A 43 -24.24 17.68 2.58
N ARG A 44 -23.19 16.86 2.74
CA ARG A 44 -21.84 17.36 3.05
C ARG A 44 -21.30 18.24 1.92
N GLN A 45 -21.50 17.84 0.66
CA GLN A 45 -21.01 18.60 -0.49
C GLN A 45 -21.74 19.93 -0.66
N THR A 46 -23.06 19.98 -0.45
CA THR A 46 -23.85 21.21 -0.57
C THR A 46 -23.49 22.21 0.52
N ILE A 47 -23.39 21.79 1.78
CA ILE A 47 -23.03 22.67 2.91
C ILE A 47 -21.62 23.26 2.71
N VAL A 48 -20.65 22.45 2.29
CA VAL A 48 -19.28 22.96 2.05
C VAL A 48 -19.25 23.95 0.89
N LYS A 49 -20.01 23.69 -0.17
CA LYS A 49 -20.06 24.55 -1.37
C LYS A 49 -20.67 25.91 -1.07
N HIS A 50 -21.79 25.93 -0.35
CA HIS A 50 -22.56 27.14 -0.05
C HIS A 50 -22.17 27.79 1.28
N ARG A 51 -21.02 27.41 1.84
CA ARG A 51 -20.53 27.87 3.14
C ARG A 51 -20.27 29.38 3.20
N TYR A 52 -19.90 29.99 2.08
CA TYR A 52 -19.55 31.42 1.99
C TYR A 52 -20.52 32.20 1.10
N ASP A 53 -21.74 31.69 0.91
CA ASP A 53 -22.72 32.36 0.07
C ASP A 53 -23.19 33.67 0.70
N LYS A 54 -23.32 34.68 -0.16
CA LYS A 54 -23.78 36.03 0.18
C LYS A 54 -25.27 36.23 -0.11
N SER A 55 -25.89 35.38 -0.93
CA SER A 55 -27.30 35.54 -1.32
C SER A 55 -28.23 34.83 -0.34
N SER A 56 -29.12 35.60 0.29
CA SER A 56 -30.13 35.11 1.23
C SER A 56 -31.05 34.07 0.61
N TRP A 57 -31.41 34.28 -0.66
CA TRP A 57 -32.36 33.42 -1.36
C TRP A 57 -31.79 32.04 -1.70
N SER A 58 -30.49 31.95 -2.03
CA SER A 58 -29.84 30.65 -2.29
C SER A 58 -29.74 29.82 -1.02
N VAL A 59 -29.37 30.46 0.10
CA VAL A 59 -29.27 29.84 1.41
C VAL A 59 -30.64 29.35 1.88
N HIS A 60 -31.68 30.20 1.77
CA HIS A 60 -33.06 29.83 2.10
C HIS A 60 -33.54 28.63 1.28
N PHE A 61 -33.33 28.64 -0.04
CA PHE A 61 -33.70 27.53 -0.92
C PHE A 61 -33.08 26.20 -0.50
N TYR A 62 -31.77 26.18 -0.21
CA TYR A 62 -31.10 24.94 0.22
C TYR A 62 -31.50 24.47 1.61
N LEU A 63 -31.79 25.40 2.52
CA LEU A 63 -32.33 25.05 3.84
C LEU A 63 -33.72 24.44 3.70
N GLN A 64 -34.59 25.02 2.89
CA GLN A 64 -35.92 24.49 2.62
C GLN A 64 -35.86 23.09 2.00
N LYS A 65 -34.97 22.86 1.03
CA LYS A 65 -34.74 21.54 0.43
C LYS A 65 -34.21 20.51 1.45
N LEU A 66 -33.46 20.96 2.44
CA LEU A 66 -32.93 20.11 3.50
C LEU A 66 -33.99 19.79 4.57
N TYR A 67 -34.91 20.72 4.85
CA TYR A 67 -36.12 20.47 5.64
C TYR A 67 -37.06 19.48 4.94
N GLU A 68 -37.32 19.70 3.64
CA GLU A 68 -38.14 18.82 2.80
C GLU A 68 -37.56 17.40 2.76
N LEU A 69 -36.23 17.27 2.62
CA LEU A 69 -35.55 15.98 2.72
C LEU A 69 -35.78 15.31 4.09
N ASN A 70 -35.68 16.05 5.19
CA ASN A 70 -35.93 15.49 6.53
C ASN A 70 -37.36 14.99 6.69
N TYR A 71 -38.33 15.74 6.18
CA TYR A 71 -39.74 15.37 6.22
C TYR A 71 -39.98 14.07 5.45
N LEU A 72 -39.45 13.94 4.23
CA LEU A 72 -39.57 12.73 3.43
C LEU A 72 -38.86 11.51 4.04
N LEU A 73 -37.73 11.74 4.73
CA LEU A 73 -37.06 10.68 5.48
C LEU A 73 -37.92 10.16 6.65
N ILE A 74 -38.66 11.04 7.32
CA ILE A 74 -39.59 10.67 8.41
C ILE A 74 -40.80 9.91 7.85
N GLN A 75 -41.36 10.39 6.72
CA GLN A 75 -42.48 9.74 6.03
C GLN A 75 -42.11 8.44 5.30
N ARG A 76 -40.82 8.07 5.29
CA ARG A 76 -40.26 6.88 4.62
C ARG A 76 -40.48 6.85 3.11
N ASP A 77 -40.67 8.02 2.50
CA ASP A 77 -40.96 8.11 1.08
C ASP A 77 -39.66 8.15 0.26
N VAL A 78 -39.12 6.96 0.00
CA VAL A 78 -37.75 6.76 -0.50
C VAL A 78 -37.57 7.27 -1.94
N LYS A 79 -38.61 7.18 -2.77
CA LYS A 79 -38.55 7.54 -4.20
C LYS A 79 -38.45 9.06 -4.37
N THR A 80 -39.32 9.81 -3.70
CA THR A 80 -39.33 11.28 -3.71
C THR A 80 -38.08 11.87 -3.06
N ALA A 81 -37.60 11.26 -1.97
CA ALA A 81 -36.31 11.64 -1.36
C ALA A 81 -35.12 11.42 -2.32
N TRP A 82 -35.17 10.35 -3.11
CA TRP A 82 -34.13 10.06 -4.10
C TRP A 82 -34.13 11.04 -5.27
N ASP A 83 -35.31 11.43 -5.73
CA ASP A 83 -35.49 12.39 -6.82
C ASP A 83 -35.02 13.78 -6.40
N LEU A 84 -35.37 14.24 -5.20
CA LEU A 84 -34.85 15.49 -4.60
C LEU A 84 -33.32 15.52 -4.52
N LEU A 85 -32.70 14.43 -4.04
CA LEU A 85 -31.23 14.32 -4.01
C LEU A 85 -30.64 14.36 -5.42
N THR A 86 -31.36 13.80 -6.39
CA THR A 86 -30.94 13.77 -7.79
C THR A 86 -31.04 15.15 -8.41
N ASP A 87 -32.08 15.93 -8.12
CA ASP A 87 -32.26 17.30 -8.61
C ASP A 87 -31.24 18.27 -8.01
N VAL A 88 -31.01 18.18 -6.71
CA VAL A 88 -29.94 18.93 -6.03
C VAL A 88 -28.56 18.55 -6.59
N SER A 89 -28.38 17.31 -7.03
CA SER A 89 -27.13 16.87 -7.68
C SER A 89 -27.02 17.26 -9.16
N LYS A 90 -28.15 17.34 -9.89
CA LYS A 90 -28.27 17.67 -11.32
C LYS A 90 -28.26 19.16 -11.61
N SER A 91 -28.48 20.04 -10.63
CA SER A 91 -28.25 21.49 -10.80
C SER A 91 -26.79 21.82 -11.19
N LYS A 92 -25.89 20.84 -11.14
CA LYS A 92 -24.55 20.85 -11.75
C LYS A 92 -24.50 20.79 -13.28
N SER A 93 -25.55 20.39 -14.01
CA SER A 93 -25.37 20.04 -15.44
C SER A 93 -25.49 21.21 -16.42
N LYS A 94 -26.07 22.35 -16.04
CA LYS A 94 -26.21 23.51 -16.95
C LYS A 94 -25.09 24.55 -16.83
N SER A 95 -24.18 24.44 -15.87
CA SER A 95 -23.07 25.38 -15.69
C SER A 95 -21.78 24.62 -15.40
N LYS A 96 -20.88 24.60 -16.39
CA LYS A 96 -19.53 24.01 -16.36
C LYS A 96 -19.48 22.48 -16.56
N SER A 97 -19.94 22.05 -17.73
CA SER A 97 -19.30 20.94 -18.47
C SER A 97 -17.85 21.34 -18.81
N LYS A 98 -16.95 21.25 -17.84
CA LYS A 98 -15.50 21.20 -18.05
C LYS A 98 -14.87 20.61 -16.78
N ARG A 99 -14.39 19.37 -16.92
CA ARG A 99 -13.46 18.65 -16.02
C ARG A 99 -14.02 18.18 -14.67
N SER A 100 -14.73 17.05 -14.69
CA SER A 100 -14.47 16.00 -13.69
C SER A 100 -14.40 14.65 -14.38
N SER A 101 -13.29 14.40 -15.06
CA SER A 101 -12.98 13.06 -15.56
C SER A 101 -12.83 12.11 -14.37
N THR A 102 -13.82 11.27 -14.16
CA THR A 102 -13.76 10.07 -13.33
C THR A 102 -12.48 9.30 -13.68
N ARG A 103 -11.86 8.63 -12.70
CA ARG A 103 -10.64 7.84 -12.93
C ARG A 103 -10.78 6.84 -14.09
N SER A 104 -11.99 6.35 -14.32
CA SER A 104 -12.37 5.51 -15.46
C SER A 104 -12.34 6.23 -16.81
N SER A 105 -12.77 7.50 -16.91
CA SER A 105 -12.69 8.27 -18.16
C SER A 105 -11.28 8.75 -18.47
N LYS A 106 -10.43 8.99 -17.46
CA LYS A 106 -8.98 9.19 -17.69
C LYS A 106 -8.31 7.93 -18.26
N ILE A 107 -8.71 6.74 -17.80
CA ILE A 107 -8.18 5.47 -18.31
C ILE A 107 -8.70 5.20 -19.72
N LEU A 108 -9.99 5.43 -19.99
CA LEU A 108 -10.56 5.29 -21.34
C LEU A 108 -9.95 6.27 -22.34
N ASN A 109 -9.76 7.53 -21.95
CA ASN A 109 -9.10 8.51 -22.81
C ASN A 109 -7.63 8.15 -23.01
N ALA A 110 -6.90 7.71 -21.97
CA ALA A 110 -5.53 7.23 -22.12
C ALA A 110 -5.45 5.99 -23.02
N LEU A 111 -6.45 5.09 -22.97
CA LEU A 111 -6.53 3.93 -23.86
C LEU A 111 -6.87 4.33 -25.29
N GLN A 112 -7.76 5.31 -25.50
CA GLN A 112 -8.07 5.86 -26.83
C GLN A 112 -6.91 6.68 -27.41
N ASP A 113 -6.16 7.40 -26.60
CA ASP A 113 -4.94 8.11 -27.01
C ASP A 113 -3.81 7.14 -27.31
N LEU A 114 -3.69 6.04 -26.54
CA LEU A 114 -2.80 4.92 -26.88
C LEU A 114 -3.25 4.22 -28.17
N HIS A 115 -4.56 4.13 -28.43
CA HIS A 115 -5.09 3.53 -29.65
C HIS A 115 -4.85 4.43 -30.87
N ARG A 116 -5.14 5.73 -30.77
CA ARG A 116 -4.85 6.74 -31.81
C ARG A 116 -3.36 6.87 -32.08
N SER A 117 -2.52 6.89 -31.04
CA SER A 117 -1.07 6.93 -31.22
C SER A 117 -0.50 5.63 -31.82
N LYS A 118 -1.07 4.47 -31.52
CA LYS A 118 -0.76 3.18 -32.19
C LYS A 118 -1.26 3.10 -33.63
N GLN A 119 -2.33 3.82 -33.98
CA GLN A 119 -2.84 3.89 -35.35
C GLN A 119 -2.03 4.88 -36.21
N LEU A 120 -1.57 6.00 -35.63
CA LEU A 120 -0.75 7.02 -36.33
C LEU A 120 0.74 6.63 -36.44
N LYS A 121 1.27 5.92 -35.44
CA LYS A 121 2.59 5.30 -35.49
C LYS A 121 2.32 3.81 -35.47
N GLY A 122 2.20 3.20 -36.66
CA GLY A 122 1.88 1.78 -36.82
C GLY A 122 2.63 0.94 -35.78
N LEU A 123 1.94 -0.04 -35.19
CA LEU A 123 2.41 -0.90 -34.10
C LEU A 123 3.90 -1.26 -34.27
N GLN A 124 4.79 -0.44 -33.69
CA GLN A 124 6.21 -0.71 -33.76
C GLN A 124 6.46 -1.93 -32.88
N ASP A 125 7.07 -2.94 -33.48
CA ASP A 125 7.41 -4.14 -32.74
C ASP A 125 8.27 -3.76 -31.52
N PRO A 126 7.89 -4.22 -30.31
CA PRO A 126 8.61 -3.86 -29.09
C PRO A 126 10.06 -4.34 -29.10
N GLN A 127 10.41 -5.29 -29.97
CA GLN A 127 11.79 -5.70 -30.23
C GLN A 127 12.56 -4.62 -30.99
N VAL A 128 11.99 -4.07 -32.07
CA VAL A 128 12.61 -3.01 -32.88
C VAL A 128 12.87 -1.76 -32.04
N VAL A 129 11.92 -1.36 -31.20
CA VAL A 129 12.09 -0.21 -30.29
C VAL A 129 13.25 -0.44 -29.31
N ARG A 130 13.39 -1.65 -28.77
CA ARG A 130 14.50 -2.01 -27.88
C ARG A 130 15.83 -2.01 -28.60
N GLU A 131 15.88 -2.57 -29.80
CA GLU A 131 17.08 -2.60 -30.65
C GLU A 131 17.57 -1.20 -31.01
N GLN A 132 16.65 -0.31 -31.39
CA GLN A 132 16.97 1.10 -31.66
C GLN A 132 17.50 1.82 -30.42
N GLN A 133 16.95 1.54 -29.23
CA GLN A 133 17.48 2.11 -27.98
C GLN A 133 18.90 1.61 -27.69
N ILE A 134 19.15 0.30 -27.85
CA ILE A 134 20.48 -0.28 -27.66
C ILE A 134 21.48 0.33 -28.63
N LEU A 135 21.09 0.50 -29.89
CA LEU A 135 21.90 1.12 -30.92
C LEU A 135 22.22 2.59 -30.59
N LYS A 136 21.23 3.37 -30.16
CA LYS A 136 21.44 4.77 -29.74
C LYS A 136 22.41 4.88 -28.57
N ASP A 137 22.24 4.03 -27.55
CA ASP A 137 23.14 4.00 -26.39
C ASP A 137 24.56 3.62 -26.78
N TYR A 138 24.70 2.65 -27.70
CA TYR A 138 26.01 2.22 -28.22
C TYR A 138 26.69 3.34 -29.01
N ILE A 139 25.99 3.95 -29.99
CA ILE A 139 26.52 5.06 -30.79
C ILE A 139 26.96 6.21 -29.87
N LYS A 140 26.15 6.56 -28.88
CA LYS A 140 26.49 7.63 -27.93
C LYS A 140 27.78 7.32 -27.17
N ARG A 141 27.98 6.07 -26.71
CA ARG A 141 29.19 5.66 -26.00
C ARG A 141 30.44 5.71 -26.88
N GLU A 142 30.35 5.15 -28.08
CA GLU A 142 31.49 5.13 -29.01
C GLU A 142 31.83 6.54 -29.53
N GLN A 143 30.83 7.41 -29.73
CA GLN A 143 31.05 8.82 -30.08
C GLN A 143 31.71 9.60 -28.94
N THR A 144 31.34 9.33 -27.68
CA THR A 144 32.04 9.96 -26.53
C THR A 144 33.48 9.50 -26.38
N GLN A 145 33.82 8.32 -26.90
CA GLN A 145 35.19 7.78 -26.92
C GLN A 145 35.94 8.12 -28.22
N ASN A 146 35.35 8.92 -29.12
CA ASN A 146 35.90 9.29 -30.42
C ASN A 146 36.16 8.09 -31.38
N HIS A 147 35.52 6.94 -31.17
CA HIS A 147 35.65 5.78 -32.07
C HIS A 147 34.69 5.82 -33.27
N LEU A 148 33.65 6.66 -33.22
CA LEU A 148 32.67 6.83 -34.30
C LEU A 148 32.50 8.30 -34.70
N PRO A 149 32.26 8.58 -36.00
CA PRO A 149 31.97 9.93 -36.46
C PRO A 149 30.63 10.45 -35.93
N ARG A 150 30.48 11.78 -35.86
CA ARG A 150 29.27 12.44 -35.37
C ARG A 150 28.05 12.17 -36.26
N PHE A 151 28.26 12.07 -37.56
CA PHE A 151 27.22 11.75 -38.53
C PHE A 151 27.43 10.34 -39.10
N ILE A 152 26.38 9.52 -39.06
CA ILE A 152 26.37 8.15 -39.58
C ILE A 152 25.07 7.96 -40.37
N PRO A 153 25.15 7.58 -41.66
CA PRO A 153 23.98 7.23 -42.47
C PRO A 153 23.13 6.13 -41.83
N GLU A 154 21.80 6.16 -42.04
CA GLU A 154 20.87 5.19 -41.42
C GLU A 154 21.13 3.75 -41.86
N GLU A 155 21.56 3.54 -43.11
CA GLU A 155 21.88 2.21 -43.61
C GLU A 155 23.00 1.54 -42.84
N TYR A 156 24.09 2.27 -42.54
CA TYR A 156 25.21 1.75 -41.77
C TYR A 156 24.85 1.55 -40.30
N LYS A 157 23.96 2.39 -39.75
CA LYS A 157 23.41 2.20 -38.40
C LYS A 157 22.72 0.86 -38.26
N VAL A 158 21.91 0.46 -39.25
CA VAL A 158 21.15 -0.80 -39.20
C VAL A 158 22.00 -2.01 -39.61
N LYS A 159 22.80 -1.91 -40.69
CA LYS A 159 23.55 -3.06 -41.23
C LYS A 159 24.82 -3.38 -40.45
N LEU A 160 25.57 -2.37 -39.98
CA LEU A 160 26.88 -2.55 -39.34
C LEU A 160 26.83 -2.35 -37.82
N LEU A 161 26.24 -1.24 -37.36
CA LEU A 161 26.32 -0.87 -35.95
C LEU A 161 25.34 -1.63 -35.06
N LEU A 162 24.14 -1.95 -35.55
CA LEU A 162 23.15 -2.69 -34.77
C LEU A 162 23.64 -4.09 -34.35
N PRO A 163 24.19 -4.93 -35.26
CA PRO A 163 24.78 -6.22 -34.87
C PRO A 163 25.87 -6.08 -33.80
N LEU A 164 26.74 -5.08 -33.92
CA LEU A 164 27.80 -4.80 -32.95
C LEU A 164 27.25 -4.34 -31.59
N ALA A 165 26.26 -3.44 -31.60
CA ALA A 165 25.59 -2.96 -30.40
C ALA A 165 24.88 -4.11 -29.64
N LEU A 166 24.26 -5.03 -30.37
CA LEU A 166 23.65 -6.22 -29.79
C LEU A 166 24.70 -7.19 -29.24
N HIS A 167 25.82 -7.37 -29.94
CA HIS A 167 26.92 -8.19 -29.49
C HIS A 167 27.55 -7.66 -28.19
N THR A 168 27.88 -6.36 -28.11
CA THR A 168 28.48 -5.76 -26.91
C THR A 168 27.55 -5.87 -25.70
N LYS A 169 26.25 -5.64 -25.88
CA LYS A 169 25.26 -5.84 -24.81
C LYS A 169 25.17 -7.32 -24.39
N ALA A 170 25.22 -8.24 -25.34
CA ALA A 170 25.22 -9.67 -25.06
C ALA A 170 26.52 -10.11 -24.35
N MET A 171 27.67 -9.52 -24.67
CA MET A 171 28.94 -9.73 -23.98
C MET A 171 28.87 -9.30 -22.51
N LEU A 172 28.31 -8.12 -22.22
CA LEU A 172 28.07 -7.68 -20.83
C LEU A 172 27.18 -8.68 -20.08
N LYS A 173 26.16 -9.22 -20.74
CA LYS A 173 25.29 -10.24 -20.16
C LYS A 173 26.05 -11.55 -19.92
N LEU A 174 26.88 -11.99 -20.86
CA LEU A 174 27.74 -13.16 -20.75
C LEU A 174 28.72 -13.04 -19.59
N ASN A 175 29.40 -11.88 -19.46
CA ASN A 175 30.30 -11.60 -18.35
C ASN A 175 29.55 -11.63 -17.00
N SER A 176 28.33 -11.07 -16.94
CA SER A 176 27.49 -11.18 -15.74
C SER A 176 27.08 -12.62 -15.42
N ILE A 177 26.86 -13.46 -16.43
CA ILE A 177 26.58 -14.88 -16.24
C ILE A 177 27.82 -15.59 -15.70
N HIS A 178 28.97 -15.34 -16.32
CA HIS A 178 30.25 -15.92 -15.90
C HIS A 178 30.60 -15.53 -14.47
N GLY A 179 30.55 -14.24 -14.12
CA GLY A 179 30.80 -13.77 -12.75
C GLY A 179 29.89 -14.45 -11.71
N LYS A 180 28.60 -14.62 -12.03
CA LYS A 180 27.66 -15.36 -11.15
C LYS A 180 27.95 -16.86 -11.05
N LEU A 181 28.65 -17.45 -12.01
CA LEU A 181 29.08 -18.84 -11.94
C LEU A 181 30.35 -18.95 -11.10
N VAL A 182 31.27 -18.00 -11.21
CA VAL A 182 32.48 -17.92 -10.37
C VAL A 182 32.13 -17.73 -8.89
N GLU A 183 31.14 -16.89 -8.57
CA GLU A 183 30.63 -16.70 -7.20
C GLU A 183 30.04 -17.99 -6.56
N GLY A 184 29.72 -19.00 -7.36
CA GLY A 184 29.18 -20.27 -6.89
C GLY A 184 27.64 -20.29 -6.73
N PRO A 185 27.11 -21.29 -6.02
CA PRO A 185 25.68 -21.47 -5.87
C PRO A 185 25.04 -20.33 -5.03
N PRO A 186 23.81 -19.91 -5.35
CA PRO A 186 23.17 -18.83 -4.63
C PRO A 186 22.90 -19.23 -3.18
N LYS A 187 23.39 -18.40 -2.24
CA LYS A 187 23.26 -18.63 -0.80
C LYS A 187 21.79 -18.66 -0.36
N VAL A 188 21.48 -19.62 0.52
CA VAL A 188 20.21 -19.74 1.21
C VAL A 188 20.43 -19.35 2.66
N PHE A 189 19.55 -18.53 3.21
CA PHE A 189 19.66 -18.09 4.60
C PHE A 189 18.29 -17.80 5.19
N LEU A 190 18.22 -17.81 6.52
CA LEU A 190 17.04 -17.42 7.25
C LEU A 190 17.00 -15.90 7.38
N THR A 191 15.93 -15.32 6.85
CA THR A 191 15.57 -13.92 7.05
C THR A 191 14.44 -13.82 8.04
N HIS A 192 14.28 -12.66 8.64
CA HIS A 192 13.13 -12.39 9.50
C HIS A 192 12.52 -11.03 9.19
N THR A 193 11.23 -10.92 9.48
CA THR A 193 10.53 -9.64 9.59
C THR A 193 10.02 -9.48 11.01
N ILE A 194 10.04 -8.25 11.54
CA ILE A 194 9.62 -7.93 12.89
C ILE A 194 8.27 -7.19 12.86
N PRO A 195 7.13 -7.89 12.92
CA PRO A 195 5.88 -7.28 13.37
C PRO A 195 5.91 -7.13 14.89
N VAL A 196 5.64 -5.92 15.37
CA VAL A 196 5.49 -5.49 16.78
C VAL A 196 5.65 -6.63 17.81
N GLY A 197 6.83 -6.70 18.43
CA GLY A 197 7.12 -7.59 19.56
C GLY A 197 7.55 -9.03 19.24
N HIS A 198 7.54 -9.48 17.97
CA HIS A 198 8.00 -10.84 17.63
C HIS A 198 8.67 -10.90 16.24
N ARG A 199 9.47 -11.96 16.00
CA ARG A 199 10.20 -12.16 14.74
C ARG A 199 9.60 -13.31 13.95
N ILE A 200 9.11 -13.03 12.75
CA ILE A 200 8.66 -14.06 11.80
C ILE A 200 9.85 -14.46 10.94
N TRP A 201 10.33 -15.69 11.12
CA TRP A 201 11.43 -16.26 10.35
C TRP A 201 10.93 -16.92 9.08
N PHE A 202 11.70 -16.80 7.99
CA PHE A 202 11.44 -17.49 6.73
C PHE A 202 12.71 -17.62 5.90
N VAL A 203 12.75 -18.67 5.07
CA VAL A 203 13.89 -18.95 4.19
C VAL A 203 13.92 -17.97 3.02
N ARG A 204 15.08 -17.38 2.75
CA ARG A 204 15.36 -16.60 1.55
C ARG A 204 16.32 -17.38 0.66
N SER A 205 15.90 -17.60 -0.58
CA SER A 205 16.69 -18.28 -1.61
C SER A 205 16.42 -17.68 -2.99
N ALA A 206 17.20 -18.06 -4.00
CA ALA A 206 16.94 -17.67 -5.39
C ALA A 206 15.55 -18.14 -5.90
N LEU A 207 15.04 -19.22 -5.31
CA LEU A 207 13.73 -19.78 -5.61
C LEU A 207 12.61 -19.10 -4.82
N ASN A 208 12.90 -18.60 -3.62
CA ASN A 208 11.94 -17.96 -2.72
C ASN A 208 12.21 -16.45 -2.56
N LYS A 209 12.20 -15.69 -3.67
CA LYS A 209 12.47 -14.24 -3.69
C LYS A 209 11.45 -13.44 -4.49
N LYS A 210 11.10 -12.24 -4.00
CA LYS A 210 10.19 -11.27 -4.64
C LYS A 210 8.87 -11.94 -5.06
N LYS A 211 8.54 -11.94 -6.36
CA LYS A 211 7.32 -12.51 -6.92
C LYS A 211 7.21 -14.04 -6.75
N ARG A 212 8.33 -14.73 -6.51
CA ARG A 212 8.38 -16.18 -6.28
C ARG A 212 8.18 -16.55 -4.81
N GLN A 213 8.02 -15.56 -3.94
CA GLN A 213 7.72 -15.82 -2.54
C GLN A 213 6.34 -16.44 -2.40
N SER A 214 6.21 -17.44 -1.52
CA SER A 214 4.92 -18.07 -1.23
C SER A 214 3.86 -17.00 -0.88
N LYS A 215 2.71 -17.05 -1.58
CA LYS A 215 1.57 -16.17 -1.29
C LYS A 215 1.08 -16.35 0.14
N ALA A 216 1.12 -17.59 0.66
CA ALA A 216 0.73 -17.90 2.03
C ALA A 216 1.61 -17.15 3.04
N LEU A 217 2.94 -17.19 2.85
CA LEU A 217 3.89 -16.44 3.68
C LEU A 217 3.64 -14.92 3.60
N GLY A 218 3.40 -14.40 2.39
CA GLY A 218 3.08 -12.99 2.20
C GLY A 218 1.76 -12.56 2.86
N THR A 219 0.76 -13.45 2.90
CA THR A 219 -0.51 -13.21 3.59
C THR A 219 -0.32 -13.27 5.11
N LEU A 220 0.43 -14.25 5.61
CA LEU A 220 0.77 -14.39 7.02
C LEU A 220 1.47 -13.13 7.54
N ILE A 221 2.54 -12.67 6.87
CA ILE A 221 3.28 -11.46 7.28
C ILE A 221 2.37 -10.23 7.30
N ARG A 222 1.50 -10.07 6.28
CA ARG A 222 0.58 -8.92 6.21
C ARG A 222 -0.52 -8.99 7.26
N ARG A 223 -0.98 -10.19 7.61
CA ARG A 223 -1.95 -10.42 8.68
C ARG A 223 -1.34 -10.07 10.03
N GLU A 224 -0.18 -10.64 10.34
CA GLU A 224 0.51 -10.37 11.61
C GLU A 224 0.94 -8.92 11.77
N LYS A 225 1.35 -8.23 10.70
CA LYS A 225 1.58 -6.78 10.75
C LYS A 225 0.33 -5.99 11.12
N ARG A 226 -0.83 -6.35 10.53
CA ARG A 226 -2.11 -5.69 10.83
C ARG A 226 -2.58 -5.98 12.26
N GLU A 227 -2.50 -7.24 12.69
CA GLU A 227 -2.85 -7.64 14.05
C GLU A 227 -1.88 -7.05 15.09
N GLY A 228 -0.58 -6.97 14.77
CA GLY A 228 0.42 -6.30 15.59
C GLY A 228 0.16 -4.81 15.76
N HIS A 229 -0.21 -4.12 14.67
CA HIS A 229 -0.58 -2.70 14.73
C HIS A 229 -1.84 -2.47 15.58
N LYS A 230 -2.89 -3.27 15.37
CA LYS A 230 -4.10 -3.21 16.21
C LYS A 230 -3.79 -3.39 17.70
N ARG A 231 -2.94 -4.37 18.05
CA ARG A 231 -2.52 -4.58 19.44
C ARG A 231 -1.76 -3.38 20.01
N TRP A 232 -0.90 -2.75 19.21
CA TRP A 232 -0.21 -1.54 19.62
C TRP A 232 -1.18 -0.37 19.82
N ASP A 233 -2.17 -0.19 18.94
CA ASP A 233 -3.22 0.81 19.07
C ASP A 233 -4.03 0.57 20.36
N TYR A 234 -4.40 -0.69 20.65
CA TYR A 234 -5.11 -1.04 21.88
C TYR A 234 -4.27 -0.79 23.12
N LEU A 235 -2.96 -1.10 23.11
CA LEU A 235 -2.08 -0.76 24.23
C LEU A 235 -1.99 0.76 24.45
N SER A 236 -1.90 1.53 23.37
CA SER A 236 -1.93 3.00 23.42
C SER A 236 -3.25 3.51 24.01
N GLN A 237 -4.37 2.94 23.58
CA GLN A 237 -5.69 3.26 24.11
C GLN A 237 -5.84 2.90 25.58
N CYS A 238 -5.33 1.74 26.02
CA CYS A 238 -5.30 1.36 27.44
C CYS A 238 -4.50 2.38 28.26
N LYS A 239 -3.34 2.84 27.76
CA LYS A 239 -2.54 3.87 28.46
C LYS A 239 -3.29 5.20 28.56
N SER A 240 -3.97 5.63 27.49
CA SER A 240 -4.81 6.83 27.51
C SER A 240 -5.97 6.68 28.50
N ASN A 241 -6.68 5.55 28.48
CA ASN A 241 -7.81 5.31 29.36
C ASN A 241 -7.35 5.22 30.82
N ALA A 242 -6.18 4.68 31.10
CA ALA A 242 -5.61 4.62 32.43
C ALA A 242 -5.34 6.00 33.00
N TYR A 243 -4.91 6.95 32.16
CA TYR A 243 -4.72 8.33 32.56
C TYR A 243 -6.05 8.96 32.98
N TRP A 244 -7.11 8.80 32.18
CA TRP A 244 -8.44 9.29 32.52
C TRP A 244 -8.99 8.64 33.79
N ALA A 245 -8.88 7.32 33.90
CA ALA A 245 -9.30 6.58 35.09
C ALA A 245 -8.57 7.05 36.35
N GLN A 246 -7.27 7.34 36.27
CA GLN A 246 -6.53 7.90 37.41
C GLN A 246 -7.04 9.30 37.77
N GLN A 247 -7.33 10.15 36.79
CA GLN A 247 -7.85 11.49 37.08
C GLN A 247 -9.22 11.39 37.75
N GLU A 248 -10.15 10.61 37.21
CA GLU A 248 -11.48 10.43 37.82
C GLU A 248 -11.39 9.85 39.23
N ALA A 249 -10.54 8.85 39.44
CA ALA A 249 -10.32 8.30 40.78
C ALA A 249 -9.72 9.34 41.75
N ASN A 250 -8.79 10.18 41.29
CA ASN A 250 -8.25 11.27 42.10
C ASN A 250 -9.34 12.30 42.46
N TRP A 251 -10.27 12.59 41.54
CA TRP A 251 -11.40 13.48 41.77
C TRP A 251 -12.33 12.93 42.84
N GLU A 252 -12.72 11.65 42.76
CA GLU A 252 -13.55 10.99 43.78
C GLU A 252 -12.88 11.03 45.16
N GLN A 253 -11.60 10.67 45.22
CA GLN A 253 -10.84 10.67 46.48
C GLN A 253 -10.65 12.07 47.08
N LEU A 254 -10.54 13.10 46.24
CA LEU A 254 -10.48 14.48 46.72
C LEU A 254 -11.82 14.93 47.32
N ILE A 255 -12.95 14.47 46.76
CA ILE A 255 -14.28 14.79 47.28
C ILE A 255 -14.52 14.04 48.61
N GLU A 256 -14.21 12.75 48.66
CA GLU A 256 -14.48 11.90 49.83
C GLU A 256 -13.51 12.16 50.99
N ASN A 257 -12.20 12.19 50.69
CA ASN A 257 -11.13 12.12 51.68
C ASN A 257 -10.22 13.35 51.69
N LYS A 258 -10.46 14.35 50.81
CA LYS A 258 -9.64 15.57 50.65
C LYS A 258 -8.15 15.30 50.40
N ALA A 259 -7.81 14.13 49.88
CA ALA A 259 -6.44 13.70 49.62
C ALA A 259 -6.28 13.07 48.23
N ILE A 260 -5.12 13.26 47.60
CA ILE A 260 -4.82 12.71 46.28
C ILE A 260 -3.82 11.54 46.43
N PRO A 261 -4.16 10.33 46.00
CA PRO A 261 -3.24 9.19 46.05
C PRO A 261 -2.06 9.37 45.08
N LEU A 262 -0.85 9.15 45.58
CA LEU A 262 0.37 9.22 44.78
C LEU A 262 0.62 7.89 44.05
N LEU A 263 0.53 7.91 42.71
CA LEU A 263 0.86 6.77 41.86
C LEU A 263 1.60 7.21 40.59
N ASN A 264 2.75 6.60 40.33
CA ASN A 264 3.40 6.73 39.03
C ASN A 264 2.75 5.76 38.02
N LEU A 265 1.77 6.27 37.28
CA LEU A 265 0.96 5.49 36.35
C LEU A 265 1.79 4.78 35.30
N ASN A 266 2.78 5.45 34.70
CA ASN A 266 3.60 4.86 33.65
C ASN A 266 4.37 3.65 34.19
N LYS A 267 4.99 3.76 35.38
CA LYS A 267 5.68 2.62 36.02
C LYS A 267 4.70 1.49 36.36
N TYR A 268 3.51 1.82 36.87
CA TYR A 268 2.49 0.84 37.18
C TYR A 268 2.01 0.08 35.94
N LEU A 269 1.59 0.76 34.88
CA LEU A 269 1.12 0.13 33.64
C LEU A 269 2.21 -0.70 32.97
N ASP A 270 3.44 -0.22 32.99
CA ASP A 270 4.58 -0.97 32.48
C ASP A 270 4.87 -2.22 33.31
N SER A 271 4.61 -2.22 34.63
CA SER A 271 4.75 -3.41 35.47
C SER A 271 3.70 -4.50 35.21
N GLN A 272 2.62 -4.17 34.49
CA GLN A 272 1.60 -5.13 34.07
C GLN A 272 2.00 -5.94 32.84
N ILE A 273 3.13 -5.62 32.21
CA ILE A 273 3.67 -6.41 31.11
C ILE A 273 4.38 -7.64 31.68
N ILE A 274 4.13 -8.82 31.10
CA ILE A 274 4.75 -10.09 31.49
C ILE A 274 6.27 -9.96 31.61
N GLY A 275 6.82 -10.50 32.70
CA GLY A 275 8.26 -10.55 32.97
C GLY A 275 8.82 -9.30 33.62
N ARG A 276 7.99 -8.31 33.98
CA ARG A 276 8.41 -7.12 34.75
C ARG A 276 8.02 -7.25 36.23
N ARG A 277 8.78 -6.56 37.09
CA ARG A 277 8.51 -6.50 38.53
C ARG A 277 7.19 -5.77 38.77
N LYS A 278 6.25 -6.39 39.47
CA LYS A 278 4.94 -5.80 39.80
C LYS A 278 5.12 -4.58 40.69
N THR A 279 4.37 -3.51 40.39
CA THR A 279 4.29 -2.32 41.24
C THR A 279 2.96 -2.35 41.98
N THR A 280 2.97 -2.01 43.27
CA THR A 280 1.75 -1.94 44.09
C THR A 280 0.90 -0.73 43.68
N CYS A 281 -0.41 -0.94 43.57
CA CYS A 281 -1.39 0.12 43.35
C CYS A 281 -2.06 0.48 44.70
N PRO A 282 -2.23 1.76 45.04
CA PRO A 282 -3.08 2.16 46.16
C PRO A 282 -4.48 1.57 46.01
N PRO A 283 -5.11 1.07 47.10
CA PRO A 283 -6.42 0.41 47.03
C PRO A 283 -7.50 1.34 46.45
N GLN A 284 -7.39 2.65 46.71
CA GLN A 284 -8.32 3.67 46.21
C GLN A 284 -8.30 3.77 44.67
N LEU A 285 -7.16 3.47 44.04
CA LEU A 285 -6.98 3.50 42.59
C LEU A 285 -7.13 2.11 41.95
N ALA A 286 -7.16 1.04 42.76
CA ALA A 286 -7.13 -0.33 42.29
C ALA A 286 -8.36 -0.66 41.44
N HIS A 287 -9.56 -0.34 41.93
CA HIS A 287 -10.83 -0.62 41.22
C HIS A 287 -10.89 0.04 39.83
N TRP A 288 -10.39 1.28 39.73
CA TRP A 288 -10.36 2.04 38.47
C TRP A 288 -9.34 1.50 37.47
N LEU A 289 -8.17 1.06 37.96
CA LEU A 289 -7.05 0.64 37.10
C LEU A 289 -7.03 -0.87 36.82
N GLU A 290 -7.72 -1.68 37.61
CA GLU A 290 -7.73 -3.15 37.49
C GLU A 290 -8.21 -3.62 36.09
N PRO A 291 -9.37 -3.17 35.55
CA PRO A 291 -9.82 -3.62 34.22
C PRO A 291 -8.84 -3.28 33.09
N ILE A 292 -8.14 -2.15 33.24
CA ILE A 292 -7.15 -1.67 32.26
C ILE A 292 -5.86 -2.49 32.40
N SER A 293 -5.44 -2.78 33.63
CA SER A 293 -4.29 -3.63 33.91
C SER A 293 -4.49 -5.05 33.36
N TYR A 294 -5.68 -5.62 33.53
CA TYR A 294 -6.07 -6.91 32.95
C TYR A 294 -5.98 -6.90 31.42
N SER A 295 -6.49 -5.84 30.79
CA SER A 295 -6.42 -5.67 29.34
C SER A 295 -4.96 -5.60 28.83
N ILE A 296 -4.08 -4.89 29.55
CA ILE A 296 -2.65 -4.81 29.22
C ILE A 296 -1.97 -6.18 29.38
N GLN A 297 -2.25 -6.89 30.47
CA GLN A 297 -1.72 -8.23 30.71
C GLN A 297 -2.13 -9.18 29.59
N HIS A 298 -3.42 -9.23 29.25
CA HIS A 298 -3.95 -10.08 28.18
C HIS A 298 -3.32 -9.77 26.81
N LEU A 299 -3.15 -8.49 26.46
CA LEU A 299 -2.45 -8.09 25.23
C LEU A 299 -0.97 -8.52 25.23
N SER A 300 -0.31 -8.47 26.38
CA SER A 300 1.07 -8.92 26.54
C SER A 300 1.20 -10.45 26.42
N GLU A 301 0.23 -11.21 26.94
CA GLU A 301 0.19 -12.67 26.79
C GLU A 301 0.07 -13.10 25.34
N ILE A 302 -0.79 -12.43 24.57
CA ILE A 302 -0.94 -12.70 23.14
C ILE A 302 0.40 -12.49 22.43
N ASN A 303 1.14 -11.43 22.76
CA ASN A 303 2.46 -11.18 22.20
C ASN A 303 3.47 -12.27 22.58
N ALA A 304 3.51 -12.69 23.84
CA ALA A 304 4.38 -13.75 24.31
C ALA A 304 4.08 -15.10 23.62
N LYS A 305 2.80 -15.48 23.54
CA LYS A 305 2.34 -16.70 22.84
C LYS A 305 2.75 -16.69 21.36
N LYS A 306 2.59 -15.55 20.68
CA LYS A 306 3.02 -15.39 19.27
C LYS A 306 4.55 -15.46 19.13
N ALA A 307 5.30 -14.83 20.04
CA ALA A 307 6.76 -14.89 20.02
C ALA A 307 7.26 -16.34 20.21
N ALA A 308 6.66 -17.09 21.14
CA ALA A 308 6.95 -18.50 21.36
C ALA A 308 6.63 -19.33 20.10
N TYR A 309 5.43 -19.15 19.52
CA TYR A 309 5.03 -19.84 18.29
C TYR A 309 6.03 -19.65 17.15
N PHE A 310 6.47 -18.42 16.87
CA PHE A 310 7.43 -18.17 15.78
C PHE A 310 8.85 -18.64 16.08
N LYS A 311 9.24 -18.68 17.37
CA LYS A 311 10.51 -19.27 17.80
C LYS A 311 10.48 -20.79 17.59
N ASP A 312 9.39 -21.45 17.96
CA ASP A 312 9.17 -22.87 17.74
C ASP A 312 9.13 -23.21 16.26
N TYR A 313 8.41 -22.41 15.46
CA TYR A 313 8.37 -22.59 14.01
C TYR A 313 9.76 -22.50 13.38
N ARG A 314 10.59 -21.54 13.80
CA ARG A 314 11.98 -21.43 13.34
C ARG A 314 12.77 -22.71 13.62
N ASN A 315 12.71 -23.19 14.86
CA ASN A 315 13.54 -24.31 15.29
C ASN A 315 13.02 -25.64 14.74
N LYS A 316 11.72 -25.92 14.91
CA LYS A 316 11.10 -27.19 14.53
C LYS A 316 10.88 -27.34 13.04
N VAL A 317 10.45 -26.28 12.34
CA VAL A 317 10.06 -26.38 10.92
C VAL A 317 11.17 -25.90 9.98
N LEU A 318 11.77 -24.73 10.26
CA LEU A 318 12.74 -24.16 9.32
C LEU A 318 14.11 -24.84 9.41
N LEU A 319 14.61 -25.01 10.63
CA LEU A 319 15.92 -25.62 10.89
C LEU A 319 15.81 -27.15 10.93
N ASN A 320 15.16 -27.71 11.95
CA ASN A 320 15.13 -29.16 12.17
C ASN A 320 14.25 -29.89 11.16
N GLY A 321 13.14 -29.29 10.75
CA GLY A 321 12.24 -29.81 9.71
C GLY A 321 12.81 -29.71 8.29
N GLY A 322 14.06 -29.27 8.12
CA GLY A 322 14.81 -29.40 6.88
C GLY A 322 14.39 -28.44 5.76
N GLN A 323 13.53 -27.45 6.00
CA GLN A 323 13.16 -26.50 4.93
C GLN A 323 14.35 -25.70 4.41
N VAL A 324 15.27 -25.28 5.28
CA VAL A 324 16.52 -24.61 4.85
C VAL A 324 17.32 -25.52 3.94
N ARG A 325 17.59 -26.77 4.38
CA ARG A 325 18.32 -27.78 3.62
C ARG A 325 17.65 -28.10 2.27
N TYR A 326 16.33 -28.16 2.23
CA TYR A 326 15.56 -28.36 1.00
C TYR A 326 15.84 -27.25 -0.02
N PHE A 327 15.83 -25.98 0.41
CA PHE A 327 16.12 -24.86 -0.47
C PHE A 327 17.60 -24.79 -0.86
N GLU A 328 18.52 -25.21 0.00
CA GLU A 328 19.95 -25.35 -0.32
C GLU A 328 20.16 -26.36 -1.44
N ASN A 329 19.64 -27.59 -1.29
CA ASN A 329 19.73 -28.65 -2.28
C ASN A 329 19.12 -28.23 -3.63
N LYS A 330 17.96 -27.56 -3.61
CA LYS A 330 17.36 -27.02 -4.84
C LYS A 330 18.17 -25.88 -5.47
N SER A 331 18.86 -25.08 -4.67
CA SER A 331 19.72 -24.01 -5.16
C SER A 331 20.99 -24.56 -5.79
N LEU A 332 21.56 -25.61 -5.20
CA LEU A 332 22.71 -26.36 -5.72
C LEU A 332 22.40 -27.04 -7.06
N THR A 333 21.29 -27.78 -7.14
CA THR A 333 20.87 -28.44 -8.40
C THR A 333 20.58 -27.43 -9.52
N MET A 334 19.96 -26.29 -9.20
CA MET A 334 19.76 -25.21 -10.16
C MET A 334 21.10 -24.64 -10.66
N TYR A 335 22.08 -24.48 -9.77
CA TYR A 335 23.41 -24.00 -10.09
C TYR A 335 24.16 -25.00 -10.99
N GLN A 336 24.19 -26.29 -10.63
CA GLN A 336 24.82 -27.35 -11.43
C GLN A 336 24.28 -27.39 -12.86
N ARG A 337 22.95 -27.40 -13.03
CA ARG A 337 22.31 -27.32 -14.37
C ARG A 337 22.67 -26.05 -15.14
N ARG A 338 22.95 -24.95 -14.44
CA ARG A 338 23.37 -23.69 -15.07
C ARG A 338 24.84 -23.77 -15.51
N VAL A 339 25.71 -24.36 -14.69
CA VAL A 339 27.12 -24.62 -15.02
C VAL A 339 27.23 -25.54 -16.22
N GLU A 340 26.48 -26.64 -16.25
CA GLU A 340 26.47 -27.59 -17.37
C GLU A 340 26.05 -26.91 -18.68
N ARG A 341 24.98 -26.12 -18.66
CA ARG A 341 24.54 -25.35 -19.84
C ARG A 341 25.60 -24.35 -20.30
N PHE A 342 26.25 -23.67 -19.35
CA PHE A 342 27.32 -22.73 -19.68
C PHE A 342 28.52 -23.46 -20.29
N LYS A 343 28.95 -24.59 -19.72
CA LYS A 343 30.05 -25.43 -20.26
C LYS A 343 29.75 -25.95 -21.67
N LYS A 344 28.51 -26.35 -21.94
CA LYS A 344 28.06 -26.76 -23.29
C LYS A 344 28.12 -25.59 -24.27
N MET A 345 27.63 -24.42 -23.86
CA MET A 345 27.67 -23.20 -24.67
C MET A 345 29.09 -22.76 -25.00
N THR A 346 30.01 -22.80 -24.02
CA THR A 346 31.42 -22.42 -24.20
C THR A 346 32.17 -23.34 -25.15
N LYS A 347 31.86 -24.64 -25.14
CA LYS A 347 32.53 -25.61 -26.00
C LYS A 347 31.97 -25.63 -27.42
N ASN A 348 30.65 -25.58 -27.56
CA ASN A 348 30.01 -25.94 -28.83
C ASN A 348 29.61 -24.74 -29.69
N ASP A 349 29.21 -23.60 -29.09
CA ASP A 349 28.59 -22.51 -29.84
C ASP A 349 29.38 -21.19 -29.73
N LEU A 350 29.99 -20.88 -28.57
CA LEU A 350 30.74 -19.63 -28.38
C LEU A 350 31.91 -19.41 -29.36
N PRO A 351 32.72 -20.44 -29.72
CA PRO A 351 33.81 -20.25 -30.68
C PRO A 351 33.35 -19.85 -32.08
N TYR A 352 32.11 -20.16 -32.44
CA TYR A 352 31.54 -19.92 -33.77
C TYR A 352 30.62 -18.69 -33.82
N VAL A 353 30.67 -17.84 -32.78
CA VAL A 353 29.82 -16.65 -32.72
C VAL A 353 30.32 -15.59 -33.69
N VAL A 354 29.42 -15.13 -34.56
CA VAL A 354 29.69 -14.04 -35.49
C VAL A 354 28.58 -12.98 -35.36
N PRO A 355 28.90 -11.72 -35.01
CA PRO A 355 27.90 -10.69 -34.72
C PRO A 355 26.90 -10.44 -35.86
N PHE A 356 27.36 -10.54 -37.11
CA PHE A 356 26.59 -10.12 -38.30
C PHE A 356 25.60 -11.19 -38.79
N PHE A 357 25.76 -12.45 -38.40
CA PHE A 357 24.89 -13.54 -38.87
C PHE A 357 23.83 -13.87 -37.83
N LYS A 358 22.56 -13.62 -38.18
CA LYS A 358 21.41 -14.04 -37.36
C LYS A 358 21.50 -15.54 -37.04
N LYS A 359 21.21 -15.93 -35.80
CA LYS A 359 21.31 -17.29 -35.22
C LYS A 359 22.72 -17.75 -34.84
N ARG A 360 23.76 -17.13 -35.41
CA ARG A 360 25.17 -17.31 -35.00
C ARG A 360 25.67 -16.13 -34.16
N ASP A 361 24.82 -15.14 -33.92
CA ASP A 361 25.09 -14.00 -33.08
C ASP A 361 25.01 -14.36 -31.59
N LEU A 362 25.72 -13.59 -30.76
CA LEU A 362 25.79 -13.82 -29.31
C LEU A 362 24.41 -13.75 -28.61
N PRO A 363 23.51 -12.81 -28.95
CA PRO A 363 22.14 -12.82 -28.44
C PRO A 363 21.42 -14.15 -28.69
N SER A 364 21.49 -14.68 -29.91
CA SER A 364 20.83 -15.93 -30.30
C SER A 364 21.43 -17.16 -29.62
N THR A 365 22.75 -17.20 -29.43
CA THR A 365 23.39 -18.28 -28.67
C THR A 365 23.00 -18.22 -27.19
N LEU A 366 22.97 -17.04 -26.57
CA LEU A 366 22.50 -16.89 -25.19
C LEU A 366 21.05 -17.33 -25.01
N THR A 367 20.16 -17.01 -25.97
CA THR A 367 18.76 -17.44 -25.91
C THR A 367 18.59 -18.95 -26.11
N LYS A 368 19.38 -19.57 -27.01
CA LYS A 368 19.42 -21.04 -27.21
C LYS A 368 19.66 -21.79 -25.89
N TYR A 369 20.55 -21.31 -25.03
CA TYR A 369 20.84 -21.92 -23.73
C TYR A 369 19.95 -21.43 -22.57
N ARG A 370 18.94 -20.61 -22.85
CA ARG A 370 18.00 -20.01 -21.89
C ARG A 370 18.72 -19.14 -20.83
N PHE A 371 19.63 -18.28 -21.29
CA PHE A 371 20.31 -17.28 -20.46
C PHE A 371 19.72 -15.88 -20.58
#